data_AF-A0A933LIU4-F1
#
_entry.id   AF-A0A933LIU4-F1
#
_cell.length_a   1.000
_cell.length_b   1.000
_cell.length_c   1.000
_cell.angle_alpha   90.00
_cell.angle_beta   90.00
_cell.angle_gamma   90.00
#
_symmetry.space_group_name_H-M   'P 1'
#
loop_
_entity.id
_entity.type
_entity.pdbx_description
1 polymer ?
#
loop_
_entity_poly.entity_id
_entity_poly.type
_entity_poly.pdbx_seq_one_letter_code
_entity_poly.pdbx_strand_id
1 'polypeptide(L)'
;MKSMLVLTRRAGEAIIIGDLLEIRLLGVSESRVQLAIRSLKADIPLLKLTLSTDQCVEIGDQIVVKAVRRAGEHSRIGITAPPDMPIVRGEKRPFN
;
A
#
# COMPACT_ATOMS: atom_id res chain seq x y z
N MET A 1 -9.27 -18.14 -7.32
CA MET A 1 -7.96 -17.68 -6.81
C MET A 1 -8.02 -16.18 -6.66
N LYS A 2 -7.61 -15.60 -5.52
CA LYS A 2 -7.46 -14.14 -5.42
C LYS A 2 -6.20 -13.74 -6.20
N SER A 3 -6.34 -12.87 -7.19
CA SER A 3 -5.23 -12.39 -8.02
C SER A 3 -4.48 -11.27 -7.29
N MET A 4 -3.15 -11.28 -7.34
CA MET A 4 -2.32 -10.22 -6.75
C MET A 4 -1.91 -9.21 -7.81
N LEU A 5 -2.30 -7.94 -7.62
CA LEU A 5 -1.83 -6.81 -8.43
C LEU A 5 -0.52 -6.29 -7.85
N VAL A 6 0.55 -6.26 -8.65
CA VAL A 6 1.85 -5.71 -8.21
C VAL A 6 2.08 -4.35 -8.84
N LEU A 7 2.30 -3.34 -7.98
CA LEU A 7 2.51 -1.95 -8.37
C LEU A 7 3.87 -1.47 -7.88
N THR A 8 4.63 -0.80 -8.74
CA THR A 8 5.88 -0.12 -8.35
C THR A 8 5.57 1.29 -7.88
N ARG A 9 5.95 1.65 -6.65
CA ARG A 9 5.74 2.97 -6.03
C ARG A 9 7.04 3.60 -5.49
N ARG A 10 7.07 4.93 -5.41
CA ARG A 10 8.08 5.77 -4.72
C ARG A 10 7.58 6.27 -3.38
N ALA A 11 8.50 6.68 -2.49
CA ALA A 11 8.13 7.41 -1.29
C ALA A 11 7.28 8.65 -1.63
N GLY A 12 6.20 8.87 -0.87
CA GLY A 12 5.18 9.88 -1.11
C GLY A 12 4.01 9.42 -1.98
N GLU A 13 4.19 8.41 -2.84
CA GLU A 13 3.12 7.93 -3.72
C GLU A 13 2.10 7.08 -2.96
N ALA A 14 0.86 7.09 -3.43
CA ALA A 14 -0.24 6.38 -2.81
C ALA A 14 -0.95 5.41 -3.77
N ILE A 15 -1.62 4.44 -3.19
CA ILE A 15 -2.52 3.51 -3.85
C ILE A 15 -3.86 3.62 -3.13
N ILE A 16 -4.92 3.87 -3.89
CA ILE A 16 -6.29 3.93 -3.37
C ILE A 16 -6.95 2.61 -3.72
N ILE A 17 -7.58 1.98 -2.73
CA ILE A 17 -8.29 0.71 -2.87
C ILE A 17 -9.77 0.96 -2.55
N GLY A 18 -10.63 0.78 -3.54
CA GLY A 18 -12.03 1.16 -3.49
C GLY A 18 -12.21 2.66 -3.27
N ASP A 19 -13.23 3.00 -2.51
CA ASP A 19 -13.45 4.33 -1.93
C ASP A 19 -13.18 4.33 -0.42
N LEU A 20 -12.48 3.30 0.08
CA LEU A 20 -12.36 3.00 1.50
C LEU A 20 -10.96 3.26 2.04
N LEU A 21 -9.91 3.00 1.25
CA LEU A 21 -8.56 2.88 1.79
C LEU A 21 -7.53 3.60 0.93
N GLU A 22 -6.63 4.32 1.57
CA GLU A 22 -5.43 4.89 0.98
C GLU A 22 -4.19 4.25 1.62
N ILE A 23 -3.27 3.76 0.79
CA ILE A 23 -1.98 3.22 1.20
C ILE A 23 -0.89 4.10 0.61
N ARG A 24 -0.17 4.83 1.46
CA ARG A 24 0.97 5.65 1.05
C ARG A 24 2.28 4.95 1.37
N LEU A 25 3.20 4.94 0.42
CA LEU A 25 4.58 4.54 0.67
C LEU A 25 5.30 5.72 1.33
N LEU A 26 5.77 5.54 2.56
CA LEU A 26 6.50 6.57 3.30
C LEU A 26 8.00 6.52 3.02
N GLY A 27 8.54 5.32 2.90
CA GLY A 27 9.97 5.11 2.72
C GLY A 27 10.30 3.66 2.40
N VAL A 28 11.47 3.46 1.81
CA VAL A 28 12.00 2.15 1.44
C VAL A 28 13.46 2.10 1.86
N SER A 29 13.84 1.08 2.62
CA SER A 29 15.23 0.74 2.91
C SER A 29 15.58 -0.64 2.33
N GLU A 30 16.80 -1.13 2.55
CA GLU A 30 17.28 -2.39 1.96
C GLU A 30 16.38 -3.60 2.26
N SER A 31 15.86 -3.68 3.49
CA SER A 31 15.06 -4.82 3.94
C SER A 31 13.66 -4.44 4.41
N ARG A 32 13.31 -3.15 4.44
CA ARG A 32 12.05 -2.67 5.02
C ARG A 32 11.32 -1.69 4.13
N VAL A 33 9.99 -1.73 4.22
CA VAL A 33 9.07 -0.82 3.55
C VAL A 33 8.19 -0.17 4.61
N GLN A 34 8.13 1.16 4.62
CA GLN A 34 7.28 1.91 5.53
C GLN A 34 6.03 2.35 4.80
N LEU A 35 4.86 1.97 5.32
CA LEU A 35 3.56 2.30 4.75
C LEU A 35 2.74 3.12 5.75
N ALA A 36 1.95 4.05 5.22
CA ALA A 36 0.87 4.71 5.93
C ALA A 36 -0.45 4.22 5.35
N ILE A 37 -1.34 3.72 6.20
CA ILE A 37 -2.66 3.24 5.82
C ILE A 37 -3.70 4.13 6.47
N ARG A 38 -4.61 4.66 5.66
CA ARG A 38 -5.67 5.58 6.06
C ARG A 38 -7.00 5.09 5.52
N SER A 39 -8.05 5.17 6.35
CA SER A 39 -9.42 5.06 5.86
C SER A 39 -9.87 6.38 5.25
N LEU A 40 -10.56 6.31 4.11
CA LEU A 40 -11.14 7.47 3.42
C LEU A 40 -12.56 7.78 3.89
N LYS A 41 -13.25 6.81 4.53
CA LYS A 41 -14.64 6.96 4.98
C LYS A 41 -14.81 7.01 6.50
N ALA A 42 -13.89 6.40 7.24
CA ALA A 42 -13.96 6.35 8.68
C ALA A 42 -12.84 7.20 9.29
N ASP A 43 -13.15 7.88 10.39
CA ASP A 43 -12.16 8.65 11.15
C ASP A 43 -11.30 7.72 12.00
N ILE A 44 -10.53 6.87 11.32
CA ILE A 44 -9.60 5.92 11.93
C ILE A 44 -8.22 6.57 11.94
N PRO A 45 -7.47 6.50 13.07
CA PRO A 45 -6.11 6.99 13.13
C PRO A 45 -5.25 6.41 12.00
N LEU A 46 -4.41 7.27 11.42
CA LEU A 46 -3.42 6.85 10.42
C LEU A 46 -2.54 5.73 11.01
N LEU A 47 -2.60 4.55 10.39
CA LEU A 47 -1.76 3.42 10.79
C LEU A 47 -0.44 3.47 10.04
N LYS A 48 0.68 3.58 10.75
CA LYS A 48 2.02 3.49 10.17
C LYS A 48 2.59 2.11 10.44
N LEU A 49 2.98 1.41 9.37
CA LEU A 49 3.55 0.07 9.43
C LEU A 49 4.95 0.06 8.84
N THR A 50 5.83 -0.74 9.43
CA THR A 50 7.10 -1.11 8.83
C THR A 50 7.07 -2.59 8.54
N LEU A 51 7.11 -2.95 7.26
CA LEU A 51 7.09 -4.34 6.81
C LEU A 51 8.50 -4.74 6.37
N SER A 52 8.93 -5.93 6.75
CA SER A 52 10.09 -6.57 6.11
C SER A 52 9.75 -6.92 4.67
N THR A 53 10.77 -7.03 3.82
CA THR A 53 10.57 -7.51 2.45
C THR A 53 9.97 -8.92 2.50
N ASP A 54 9.05 -9.20 1.59
CA ASP A 54 8.20 -10.39 1.53
C ASP A 54 7.15 -10.55 2.65
N GLN A 55 7.09 -9.63 3.60
CA GLN A 55 6.04 -9.63 4.62
C GLN A 55 4.70 -9.18 4.04
N CYS A 56 3.64 -9.86 4.46
CA CYS A 56 2.26 -9.50 4.20
C CYS A 56 1.64 -8.83 5.44
N VAL A 57 0.72 -7.91 5.20
CA VAL A 57 -0.21 -7.41 6.19
C VAL A 57 -1.63 -7.54 5.66
N GLU A 58 -2.53 -8.01 6.53
CA GLU A 58 -3.96 -8.07 6.26
C GLU A 58 -4.61 -6.78 6.78
N ILE A 59 -5.49 -6.20 5.98
CA ILE A 59 -6.22 -4.97 6.29
C ILE A 59 -7.71 -5.32 6.22
N GLY A 60 -8.32 -5.48 7.39
CA GLY A 60 -9.64 -6.09 7.49
C GLY A 60 -9.65 -7.51 6.92
N ASP A 61 -10.82 -7.97 6.46
CA ASP A 61 -11.01 -9.39 6.08
C ASP A 61 -10.67 -9.68 4.61
N GLN A 62 -10.45 -8.65 3.79
CA GLN A 62 -10.50 -8.79 2.33
C GLN A 62 -9.25 -8.28 1.61
N ILE A 63 -8.47 -7.39 2.23
CA ILE A 63 -7.31 -6.76 1.60
C ILE A 63 -6.03 -7.32 2.20
N VAL A 64 -5.10 -7.75 1.33
CA VAL A 64 -3.75 -8.15 1.73
C VAL A 64 -2.75 -7.31 0.98
N VAL A 65 -1.79 -6.75 1.71
CA VAL A 65 -0.70 -5.94 1.17
C VAL A 65 0.61 -6.63 1.44
N LYS A 66 1.37 -6.90 0.37
CA LYS A 66 2.68 -7.52 0.43
C LYS A 66 3.75 -6.51 0.02
N ALA A 67 4.78 -6.35 0.85
CA ALA A 67 6.02 -5.71 0.42
C ALA A 67 6.79 -6.74 -0.42
N VAL A 68 6.96 -6.52 -1.74
CA VAL A 68 7.52 -7.55 -2.63
C VAL A 68 9.03 -7.42 -2.76
N ARG A 69 9.54 -6.26 -3.21
CA ARG A 69 10.99 -6.04 -3.34
C ARG A 69 11.30 -4.58 -3.67
N ARG A 70 12.49 -4.11 -3.24
CA ARG A 70 13.09 -2.86 -3.70
C ARG A 70 13.68 -3.00 -5.11
N ALA A 71 13.53 -1.96 -5.92
CA ALA A 71 14.29 -1.72 -7.14
C ALA A 71 14.77 -0.25 -7.13
N GLY A 72 16.00 0.00 -6.68
CA GLY A 72 16.52 1.37 -6.53
C GLY A 72 15.70 2.20 -5.53
N GLU A 73 15.23 3.38 -5.88
CA GLU A 73 14.36 4.20 -5.01
C GLU A 73 12.89 3.76 -4.99
N HIS A 74 12.56 2.68 -5.71
CA HIS A 74 11.18 2.20 -5.83
C HIS A 74 10.98 0.93 -5.03
N SER A 75 9.76 0.72 -4.55
CA SER A 75 9.32 -0.54 -3.98
C SER A 75 8.15 -1.11 -4.78
N ARG A 76 8.15 -2.43 -4.94
CA ARG A 76 7.02 -3.18 -5.47
C ARG A 76 6.10 -3.54 -4.31
N ILE A 77 4.85 -3.13 -4.41
CA ILE A 77 3.78 -3.42 -3.47
C ILE A 77 2.79 -4.34 -4.17
N GLY A 78 2.61 -5.53 -3.62
CA GLY A 78 1.56 -6.47 -4.02
C GLY A 78 0.29 -6.17 -3.26
N ILE A 79 -0.84 -6.12 -3.95
CA ILE A 79 -2.16 -5.89 -3.37
C ILE A 79 -3.07 -7.01 -3.84
N THR A 80 -3.73 -7.64 -2.87
CA THR A 80 -4.81 -8.59 -3.11
C THR A 80 -6.07 -7.96 -2.54
N ALA A 81 -7.10 -7.81 -3.37
CA ALA A 81 -8.39 -7.25 -3.00
C ALA A 81 -9.51 -8.02 -3.72
N PRO A 82 -10.79 -7.84 -3.33
CA PRO A 82 -11.92 -8.35 -4.08
C PRO A 82 -11.90 -7.92 -5.56
N PRO A 83 -12.38 -8.76 -6.50
CA PRO A 83 -12.29 -8.48 -7.93
C PRO A 83 -13.12 -7.27 -8.38
N ASP A 84 -14.15 -6.91 -7.62
CA ASP A 84 -15.04 -5.77 -7.82
C ASP A 84 -14.53 -4.48 -7.17
N MET A 85 -13.44 -4.54 -6.40
CA MET A 85 -12.87 -3.38 -5.72
C MET A 85 -11.85 -2.65 -6.62
N PRO A 86 -12.13 -1.42 -7.06
CA PRO A 86 -11.22 -0.69 -7.95
C PRO A 86 -9.91 -0.34 -7.24
N ILE A 87 -8.77 -0.58 -7.87
CA ILE A 87 -7.46 -0.18 -7.35
C ILE A 87 -6.93 0.96 -8.23
N VAL A 88 -6.87 2.16 -7.65
CA VAL A 88 -6.46 3.38 -8.36
C VAL A 88 -5.06 3.80 -7.92
N ARG A 89 -4.24 4.21 -8.90
CA ARG A 89 -2.91 4.76 -8.64
C ARG A 89 -3.08 6.23 -8.27
N GLY A 90 -2.81 6.58 -7.02
CA GLY A 90 -2.86 7.94 -6.53
C GLY A 90 -1.52 8.64 -6.74
N GLU A 91 -1.38 9.41 -7.81
CA GLU A 91 -0.28 10.35 -7.97
C GLU A 91 -0.70 11.68 -7.34
N LYS A 92 -0.50 11.85 -6.03
CA LYS A 92 -0.70 13.15 -5.38
C LYS A 92 0.53 13.55 -4.59
N ARG A 93 1.00 14.77 -4.87
CA ARG A 93 2.16 15.44 -4.28
C ARG A 93 2.07 15.44 -2.75
N PRO A 94 3.22 15.42 -2.04
CA PRO A 94 3.25 15.45 -0.58
C PRO A 94 2.37 16.58 -0.05
N PHE A 95 1.62 16.29 1.01
CA PHE A 95 0.92 17.31 1.78
C PHE A 95 1.99 18.29 2.28
N ASN A 96 1.91 19.53 1.81
CA ASN A 96 2.67 20.66 2.31
C ASN A 96 2.05 21.15 3.62
#